data_AF-A0A9D7AFQ9-F1
#
_entry.id   AF-A0A9D7AFQ9-F1
#
_cell.length_a   1.000
_cell.length_b   1.000
_cell.length_c   1.000
_cell.angle_alpha   90.00
_cell.angle_beta   90.00
_cell.angle_gamma   90.00
#
_symmetry.space_group_name_H-M   'P 1'
#
loop_
_entity.id
_entity.type
_entity.pdbx_description
1 polymer ?
#
loop_
_entity_poly.entity_id
_entity_poly.type
_entity_poly.pdbx_seq_one_letter_code
_entity_poly.pdbx_strand_id
1 'polypeptide(L)'
;MSFLLVAALSNQLWFSTQQDARYYTITPMVNLDSSCECTISIEVQRKGSQGESRSLQQRHISLEAKKEHALGQMKFNVSQGDRVDITVTLSNGSNIEMKKQWSSSSEV
;
A
#
# COMPACT_ATOMS: atom_id res chain seq x y z
N MET A 1 25.87 -32.20 2.25
CA MET A 1 24.96 -31.61 1.24
C MET A 1 24.41 -30.32 1.82
N SER A 2 24.89 -29.16 1.36
CA SER A 2 24.31 -27.86 1.73
C SER A 2 23.21 -27.52 0.74
N PHE A 3 21.98 -27.33 1.23
CA PHE A 3 20.90 -26.76 0.42
C PHE A 3 21.11 -25.25 0.35
N LEU A 4 21.40 -24.74 -0.86
CA LEU A 4 21.31 -23.32 -1.14
C LEU A 4 19.85 -23.00 -1.44
N LEU A 5 19.17 -22.32 -0.51
CA LEU A 5 17.86 -21.73 -0.78
C LEU A 5 18.08 -20.48 -1.63
N VAL A 6 17.80 -20.59 -2.92
CA VAL A 6 17.67 -19.42 -3.78
C VAL A 6 16.30 -18.82 -3.49
N ALA A 7 16.26 -17.70 -2.77
CA ALA A 7 15.06 -16.90 -2.69
C ALA A 7 14.83 -16.30 -4.08
N ALA A 8 13.80 -16.77 -4.78
CA ALA A 8 13.25 -15.98 -5.87
C ALA A 8 12.71 -14.69 -5.23
N LEU A 9 13.25 -13.53 -5.64
CA LEU A 9 12.51 -12.28 -5.44
C LEU A 9 11.14 -12.53 -6.06
N SER A 10 10.12 -12.31 -5.26
CA SER A 10 8.73 -12.33 -5.69
C SER A 10 8.26 -10.89 -5.71
N ASN A 11 7.33 -10.60 -6.61
CA ASN A 11 6.59 -9.34 -6.56
C ASN A 11 6.03 -9.09 -5.15
N GLN A 12 6.38 -7.95 -4.56
CA GLN A 12 6.02 -7.58 -3.20
C GLN A 12 5.33 -6.23 -3.18
N LEU A 13 4.24 -6.14 -2.42
CA LEU A 13 3.50 -4.91 -2.14
C LEU A 13 3.30 -4.81 -0.62
N TRP A 14 3.77 -3.73 -0.02
CA TRP A 14 3.70 -3.50 1.43
C TRP A 14 3.45 -2.03 1.76
N PHE A 15 3.26 -1.75 3.04
CA PHE A 15 3.14 -0.39 3.56
C PHE A 15 4.32 -0.09 4.47
N SER A 16 5.02 0.99 4.18
CA SER A 16 5.88 1.65 5.16
C SER A 16 5.05 2.65 5.94
N THR A 17 5.01 2.48 7.27
CA THR A 17 4.17 3.29 8.17
C THR A 17 5.06 4.01 9.17
N GLN A 18 4.88 5.31 9.27
CA GLN A 18 5.45 6.13 10.34
C GLN A 18 4.30 6.73 11.14
N GLN A 19 4.41 6.69 12.47
CA GLN A 19 3.42 7.24 13.37
C GLN A 19 4.08 8.28 14.28
N ASP A 20 3.48 9.47 14.33
CA ASP A 20 3.80 10.53 15.28
C ASP A 20 2.51 10.95 15.99
N ALA A 21 2.37 10.54 17.25
CA ALA A 21 1.14 10.65 18.03
C ALA A 21 -0.09 10.11 17.25
N ARG A 22 -0.95 11.02 16.77
CA ARG A 22 -2.17 10.70 16.01
C ARG A 22 -1.99 10.77 14.49
N TYR A 23 -0.83 11.19 14.01
CA TYR A 23 -0.56 11.32 12.59
C TYR A 23 0.12 10.06 12.06
N TYR A 24 -0.54 9.42 11.09
CA TYR A 24 -0.01 8.29 10.34
C TYR A 24 0.44 8.77 8.97
N THR A 25 1.71 8.54 8.65
CA THR A 25 2.23 8.66 7.28
C THR A 25 2.37 7.26 6.70
N ILE A 26 1.54 6.96 5.70
CA ILE A 26 1.46 5.66 5.04
C ILE A 26 2.02 5.79 3.62
N THR A 27 3.06 5.02 3.34
CA THR A 27 3.71 4.97 2.03
C THR A 27 3.57 3.54 1.48
N PRO A 28 2.66 3.28 0.53
CA PRO A 28 2.66 2.01 -0.19
C PRO A 28 3.95 1.89 -1.00
N MET A 29 4.59 0.73 -0.87
CA MET A 29 5.87 0.40 -1.48
C MET A 29 5.73 -0.86 -2.31
N VAL A 30 6.48 -0.94 -3.41
CA VAL A 30 6.50 -2.11 -4.28
C VAL A 30 7.90 -2.47 -4.71
N ASN A 31 8.14 -3.77 -4.92
CA ASN A 31 9.30 -4.29 -5.65
C ASN A 31 8.78 -5.38 -6.60
N LEU A 32 9.16 -5.30 -7.88
CA LEU A 32 8.68 -6.18 -8.94
C LEU A 32 9.84 -6.96 -9.55
N ASP A 33 9.60 -8.20 -9.98
CA ASP A 33 10.61 -9.02 -10.64
C ASP A 33 10.86 -8.61 -12.08
N SER A 34 9.86 -7.99 -12.71
CA SER A 34 9.91 -7.42 -14.07
C SER A 34 9.33 -6.01 -14.10
N SER A 35 9.83 -5.17 -15.01
CA SER A 35 9.32 -3.80 -15.17
C SER A 35 7.85 -3.82 -15.59
N CYS A 36 7.11 -2.78 -15.23
CA CYS A 36 5.67 -2.71 -15.45
C CYS A 36 5.20 -1.32 -15.89
N GLU A 37 4.34 -1.28 -16.92
CA GLU A 37 3.36 -0.20 -17.09
C GLU A 37 2.09 -0.62 -16.36
N CYS A 38 1.92 -0.10 -15.15
CA CYS A 38 0.91 -0.54 -14.20
C CYS A 38 -0.13 0.56 -13.98
N THR A 39 -1.33 0.16 -13.58
CA THR A 39 -2.32 1.02 -12.94
C THR A 39 -2.28 0.74 -11.45
N ILE A 40 -2.08 1.79 -10.66
CA ILE A 40 -2.31 1.74 -9.23
C ILE A 40 -3.71 2.29 -8.93
N SER A 41 -4.42 1.60 -8.03
CA SER A 41 -5.67 2.02 -7.44
C SER A 41 -5.51 2.09 -5.92
N ILE A 42 -5.76 3.25 -5.34
CA ILE A 42 -5.71 3.46 -3.89
C ILE A 42 -7.12 3.83 -3.44
N GLU A 43 -7.70 2.94 -2.64
CA GLU A 43 -8.96 3.17 -1.97
C GLU A 43 -8.70 3.45 -0.49
N VAL A 44 -9.31 4.51 0.03
CA VAL A 44 -9.25 4.87 1.45
C VAL A 44 -10.67 5.02 1.97
N GLN A 45 -10.96 4.36 3.08
CA GLN A 45 -12.18 4.51 3.85
C GLN A 45 -11.80 5.00 5.24
N ARG A 46 -12.35 6.12 5.67
CA ARG A 46 -12.21 6.63 7.04
C ARG A 46 -13.58 6.69 7.68
N LYS A 47 -13.71 6.12 8.88
CA LYS A 47 -14.89 6.21 9.74
C LYS A 47 -14.47 6.88 11.03
N GLY A 48 -15.27 7.80 11.52
CA GLY A 48 -15.05 8.47 12.80
C GLY A 48 -16.36 9.01 13.36
N SER A 49 -16.29 9.62 14.54
CA SER A 49 -17.47 10.19 15.22
C SER A 49 -18.18 11.28 14.39
N GLN A 50 -17.44 11.96 13.52
CA GLN A 50 -17.93 13.03 12.65
C GLN A 50 -18.45 12.53 11.29
N GLY A 51 -18.43 11.21 11.04
CA GLY A 51 -18.95 10.60 9.82
C GLY A 51 -17.96 9.69 9.11
N GLU A 52 -18.30 9.36 7.87
CA GLU A 52 -17.54 8.46 7.01
C GLU A 52 -17.14 9.17 5.71
N SER A 53 -15.91 8.93 5.27
CA SER A 53 -15.41 9.37 3.97
C SER A 53 -14.79 8.20 3.23
N ARG A 54 -15.03 8.14 1.91
CA ARG A 54 -14.38 7.18 1.02
C ARG A 54 -13.75 7.94 -0.16
N SER A 55 -12.52 7.59 -0.51
CA SER A 55 -11.84 8.10 -1.69
C SER A 55 -11.27 6.97 -2.51
N LEU A 56 -11.35 7.10 -3.84
CA LEU A 56 -10.70 6.22 -4.79
C LEU A 56 -9.81 7.07 -5.70
N GLN A 57 -8.54 6.72 -5.79
CA GLN A 57 -7.59 7.36 -6.68
C GLN A 57 -6.96 6.30 -7.58
N GLN A 58 -6.86 6.61 -8.87
CA GLN A 58 -6.25 5.73 -9.85
C GLN A 58 -5.20 6.49 -10.65
N ARG A 59 -4.08 5.83 -10.95
CA ARG A 59 -2.97 6.43 -11.69
C ARG A 59 -2.22 5.38 -12.50
N HIS A 60 -1.79 5.74 -13.70
CA HIS A 60 -0.82 4.97 -14.47
C HIS A 60 0.62 5.28 -14.00
N ILE A 61 1.45 4.24 -13.89
CA ILE A 61 2.82 4.36 -13.40
C ILE A 61 3.73 3.36 -14.11
N SER A 62 4.91 3.85 -14.52
CA SER A 62 6.02 3.02 -15.00
C SER A 62 6.91 2.63 -13.82
N LEU A 63 7.19 1.34 -13.67
CA LEU A 63 7.96 0.77 -12.57
C LEU A 63 9.12 -0.05 -13.11
N GLU A 64 10.33 0.21 -12.60
CA GLU A 64 11.53 -0.58 -12.91
C GLU A 64 11.57 -1.86 -12.07
N ALA A 65 11.99 -2.98 -12.68
CA ALA A 65 12.24 -4.23 -11.98
C ALA A 65 13.32 -4.12 -10.89
N LYS A 66 13.24 -5.00 -9.89
CA LYS A 66 14.26 -5.27 -8.86
C LYS A 66 14.69 -4.04 -8.07
N LYS A 67 13.75 -3.12 -7.90
CA LYS A 67 13.95 -1.85 -7.21
C LYS A 67 12.69 -1.53 -6.42
N GLU A 68 12.90 -1.00 -5.23
CA GLU A 68 11.79 -0.50 -4.42
C GLU A 68 11.31 0.85 -4.96
N HIS A 69 9.99 0.96 -5.15
CA HIS A 69 9.34 2.20 -5.54
C HIS A 69 8.30 2.59 -4.51
N ALA A 70 8.33 3.86 -4.10
CA ALA A 70 7.21 4.46 -3.39
C ALA A 70 6.09 4.76 -4.40
N LEU A 71 4.90 4.26 -4.11
CA LEU A 71 3.74 4.40 -4.98
C LEU A 71 2.92 5.67 -4.71
N GLY A 72 3.28 6.39 -3.65
CA GLY A 72 2.64 7.61 -3.18
C GLY A 72 2.84 7.76 -1.69
N GLN A 73 2.31 8.84 -1.11
CA GLN A 73 2.32 9.05 0.32
C GLN A 73 0.97 9.62 0.75
N MET A 74 0.42 9.07 1.82
CA MET A 74 -0.81 9.55 2.44
C MET A 74 -0.54 9.91 3.89
N LYS A 75 -1.16 10.99 4.37
CA LYS A 75 -1.09 11.41 5.76
C LYS A 75 -2.48 11.50 6.33
N PHE A 76 -2.70 10.84 7.46
CA PHE A 76 -3.97 10.82 8.15
C PHE A 76 -3.79 11.27 9.60
N ASN A 77 -4.71 12.09 10.08
CA ASN A 77 -4.89 12.29 11.51
C ASN A 77 -5.98 11.31 11.97
N VAL A 78 -5.61 10.35 12.81
CA VAL A 78 -6.51 9.30 13.32
C VAL A 78 -6.73 9.56 14.81
N SER A 79 -7.92 10.07 15.15
CA SER A 79 -8.30 10.30 16.55
C SER A 79 -8.82 9.02 17.20
N GLN A 80 -8.94 9.02 18.53
CA GLN A 80 -9.53 7.88 19.25
C GLN A 80 -10.95 7.62 18.75
N GLY A 81 -11.24 6.36 18.42
CA GLY A 81 -12.51 5.95 17.81
C GLY A 81 -12.60 6.16 16.29
N ASP A 82 -11.63 6.83 15.67
CA ASP A 82 -11.50 6.82 14.21
C ASP A 82 -10.87 5.52 13.73
N ARG A 83 -11.24 5.10 12.52
CA ARG A 83 -10.64 3.99 11.78
C ARG A 83 -10.37 4.43 10.34
N VAL A 84 -9.16 4.17 9.86
CA VAL A 84 -8.77 4.34 8.47
C VAL A 84 -8.39 2.97 7.91
N ASP A 85 -9.07 2.56 6.85
CA ASP A 85 -8.76 1.38 6.05
C ASP A 85 -8.25 1.84 4.68
N ILE A 86 -7.12 1.29 4.24
CA ILE A 86 -6.48 1.58 2.96
C ILE A 86 -6.35 0.27 2.20
N THR A 87 -6.82 0.26 0.95
CA THR A 87 -6.60 -0.82 0.01
C THR A 87 -5.81 -0.28 -1.18
N VAL A 88 -4.66 -0.88 -1.45
CA VAL A 88 -3.86 -0.60 -2.65
C VAL A 88 -3.92 -1.81 -3.56
N THR A 89 -4.28 -1.58 -4.81
CA THR A 89 -4.21 -2.55 -5.89
C THR A 89 -3.23 -2.04 -6.95
N LEU A 90 -2.31 -2.89 -7.38
CA LEU A 90 -1.41 -2.64 -8.50
C LEU A 90 -1.68 -3.71 -9.56
N SER A 91 -1.99 -3.29 -10.79
CA SER A 91 -2.23 -4.23 -11.88
C SER A 91 -1.72 -3.73 -13.23
N ASN A 92 -1.27 -4.64 -14.08
CA ASN A 92 -0.97 -4.35 -15.49
C ASN A 92 -2.05 -4.89 -16.46
N GLY A 93 -3.18 -5.38 -15.92
CA GLY A 93 -4.26 -5.97 -16.71
C GLY A 93 -3.96 -7.35 -17.32
N SER A 94 -2.82 -7.98 -16.98
CA SER A 94 -2.44 -9.30 -17.48
C SER A 94 -1.94 -10.22 -16.37
N ASN A 95 -0.64 -10.22 -16.10
CA ASN A 95 0.02 -11.18 -15.21
C ASN A 95 0.48 -10.58 -13.87
N ILE A 96 0.36 -9.26 -13.69
CA ILE A 96 0.63 -8.59 -12.42
C ILE A 96 -0.71 -8.09 -11.88
N GLU A 97 -1.14 -8.67 -10.77
CA GLU A 97 -2.21 -8.16 -9.92
C GLU A 97 -1.82 -8.40 -8.46
N MET A 98 -1.67 -7.32 -7.71
CA MET A 98 -1.33 -7.36 -6.29
C MET A 98 -2.27 -6.47 -5.52
N LYS A 99 -2.72 -6.95 -4.36
CA LYS A 99 -3.57 -6.21 -3.44
C LYS A 99 -2.97 -6.25 -2.05
N LYS A 100 -2.91 -5.10 -1.39
CA LYS A 100 -2.52 -5.00 0.02
C LYS A 100 -3.48 -4.09 0.77
N GLN A 101 -3.75 -4.46 2.01
CA GLN A 101 -4.59 -3.68 2.90
C GLN A 101 -3.80 -3.26 4.13
N TRP A 102 -4.11 -2.06 4.62
CA TRP A 102 -3.64 -1.54 5.89
C TRP A 102 -4.82 -0.92 6.62
N SER A 103 -4.85 -1.10 7.93
CA SER A 103 -5.84 -0.47 8.80
C SER A 103 -5.10 0.22 9.94
N SER A 104 -5.52 1.43 10.31
CA SER A 104 -5.10 2.03 11.56
C SER A 104 -5.59 1.13 12.69
N SER A 105 -4.69 0.62 13.52
CA SER A 105 -5.07 -0.17 14.68
C SER A 105 -5.98 0.67 15.57
N SER A 106 -7.20 0.19 15.79
CA SER A 106 -8.00 0.61 16.92
C SER A 106 -7.41 -0.08 18.14
N GLU A 107 -6.35 0.47 18.72
CA GLU A 107 -6.06 0.14 20.12
C GLU A 107 -7.25 0.68 20.93
N VAL A 108 -8.03 -0.26 21.45
CA VAL A 108 -9.18 -0.07 22.33
C VAL A 108 -8.70 0.48 23.67
#